data_AF-A0A1I5IEU1-F1
#
_entry.id   AF-A0A1I5IEU1-F1
#
_cell.length_a   1.000
_cell.length_b   1.000
_cell.length_c   1.000
_cell.angle_alpha   90.00
_cell.angle_beta   90.00
_cell.angle_gamma   90.00
#
_symmetry.space_group_name_H-M   'P 1'
#
loop_
_entity.id
_entity.type
_entity.pdbx_description
1 polymer ?
#
loop_
_entity_poly.entity_id
_entity_poly.type
_entity_poly.pdbx_seq_one_letter_code
_entity_poly.pdbx_strand_id
1 'polypeptide(L)'
;MEEFVPLAILAGVVLTAVAAIVGVSRLAAVGPAATDRLPHLGGLPPAEHALSRFHVRWYTVTMIFLAFDMEMIFMYPWTVVVATMGTTTVVEMFLFLAILLAGVLYAWREGALRWT
;
A
#
# COMPACT_ATOMS: atom_id res chain seq x y z
N MET A 1 -17.14 -15.00 15.72
CA MET A 1 -16.68 -14.03 16.74
C MET A 1 -15.46 -14.57 17.45
N GLU A 2 -15.53 -15.78 18.05
CA GLU A 2 -14.38 -16.49 18.65
C GLU A 2 -13.16 -16.60 17.71
N GLU A 3 -13.37 -16.82 16.41
CA GLU A 3 -12.30 -16.94 15.41
C GLU A 3 -11.45 -15.66 15.22
N PHE A 4 -11.99 -14.48 15.54
CA PHE A 4 -11.26 -13.22 15.46
C PHE A 4 -10.55 -12.86 16.77
N VAL A 5 -10.81 -13.60 17.86
CA VAL A 5 -10.20 -13.34 19.17
C VAL A 5 -8.66 -13.48 19.11
N PRO A 6 -8.07 -14.52 18.49
CA PRO A 6 -6.61 -14.60 18.35
C PRO A 6 -6.02 -13.43 17.56
N LEU A 7 -6.69 -12.99 16.49
CA LEU A 7 -6.25 -11.85 15.68
C LEU A 7 -6.26 -10.55 16.49
N ALA A 8 -7.33 -10.31 17.25
CA ALA A 8 -7.46 -9.14 18.10
C ALA A 8 -6.41 -9.14 19.23
N ILE A 9 -6.16 -10.30 19.84
CA ILE A 9 -5.10 -10.47 20.85
C ILE A 9 -3.73 -10.18 20.23
N LEU A 10 -3.43 -10.73 19.05
CA LEU A 10 -2.17 -10.47 18.36
C LEU A 10 -1.99 -8.99 18.06
N ALA A 11 -3.00 -8.33 17.51
CA ALA A 11 -2.97 -6.89 17.25
C ALA A 11 -2.72 -6.10 18.55
N GLY A 12 -3.41 -6.45 19.64
CA GLY A 12 -3.22 -5.84 20.95
C GLY A 12 -1.79 -6.03 21.48
N VAL A 13 -1.23 -7.23 21.37
CA VAL A 13 0.16 -7.52 21.78
C VAL A 13 1.16 -6.70 20.95
N VAL A 14 1.00 -6.65 19.62
CA VAL A 14 1.88 -5.87 18.74
C VAL A 14 1.83 -4.39 19.07
N LEU A 15 0.63 -3.82 19.24
CA LEU A 15 0.46 -2.41 19.58
C LEU A 15 1.06 -2.09 20.96
N THR A 16 0.85 -2.97 21.95
CA THR A 16 1.40 -2.82 23.29
C THR A 16 2.93 -2.92 23.28
N ALA A 17 3.49 -3.87 22.51
CA ALA A 17 4.94 -4.01 22.36
C ALA A 17 5.55 -2.77 21.69
N VAL A 18 4.96 -2.26 20.60
CA VAL A 18 5.40 -1.03 19.94
C VAL A 18 5.33 0.16 20.91
N ALA A 19 4.23 0.31 21.65
CA ALA A 19 4.08 1.36 22.65
C ALA A 19 5.10 1.24 23.78
N ALA A 20 5.38 0.03 24.27
CA ALA A 20 6.38 -0.23 25.29
C ALA A 20 7.79 0.10 24.79
N ILE A 21 8.16 -0.32 23.57
CA ILE A 21 9.45 0.00 22.95
C ILE A 21 9.61 1.52 22.81
N VAL A 22 8.59 2.22 22.29
CA VAL A 22 8.62 3.69 22.17
C VAL A 22 8.68 4.34 23.55
N GLY A 23 7.93 3.84 24.52
CA GLY A 23 7.92 4.34 25.90
C GLY A 23 9.28 4.21 26.58
N VAL A 24 9.87 3.02 26.54
CA VAL A 24 11.23 2.76 27.06
C VAL A 24 12.25 3.61 26.33
N SER A 25 12.16 3.73 25.00
CA SER A 25 13.06 4.58 24.22
C SER A 25 13.00 6.05 24.65
N ARG A 26 11.82 6.57 25.01
CA ARG A 26 11.68 7.94 25.52
C ARG A 26 12.13 8.08 26.97
N LEU A 27 11.92 7.08 27.82
CA LEU A 27 12.38 7.10 29.22
C LEU A 27 13.90 6.95 29.34
N ALA A 28 14.50 6.15 28.46
CA ALA A 28 15.95 5.95 28.39
C ALA A 28 16.67 7.02 27.56
N ALA A 29 15.96 7.99 26.97
CA ALA A 29 16.57 9.06 26.20
C ALA A 29 17.41 9.96 27.11
N VAL A 30 18.71 10.06 26.81
CA VAL A 30 19.65 10.92 27.52
C VAL A 30 19.79 12.24 26.76
N GLY A 31 19.39 13.34 27.39
CA GLY A 31 19.51 14.69 26.85
C GLY A 31 18.18 15.29 26.35
N PRO A 32 18.14 16.61 26.12
CA PRO A 32 16.94 17.30 25.64
C PRO A 32 16.56 16.82 24.23
N ALA A 33 15.26 16.83 23.93
CA ALA A 33 14.77 16.53 22.59
C ALA A 33 15.37 17.53 21.58
N ALA A 34 16.22 17.05 20.67
CA ALA A 34 16.84 17.89 19.66
C ALA A 34 15.73 18.54 18.81
N THR A 35 15.55 19.84 19.01
CA THR A 35 14.51 20.67 18.39
C THR A 35 14.99 21.26 17.07
N ASP A 36 16.30 21.30 16.86
CA ASP A 36 16.98 21.82 15.67
C ASP A 36 17.61 20.68 14.86
N ARG A 37 16.78 19.72 14.43
CA ARG A 37 17.22 18.63 13.56
C ARG A 37 17.04 19.03 12.10
N LEU A 38 18.13 19.44 11.46
CA LEU A 38 18.19 19.52 10.00
C LEU A 38 18.15 18.10 9.40
N PRO A 39 17.67 17.94 8.15
CA PRO A 39 17.70 16.66 7.45
C PRO A 39 19.10 16.05 7.51
N HIS A 40 19.18 14.81 8.04
CA HIS A 40 20.40 14.14 8.48
C HIS A 40 21.50 14.02 7.40
N LEU A 41 21.13 14.04 6.12
CA LEU A 41 22.03 13.74 5.00
C LEU A 41 22.63 14.96 4.29
N GLY A 42 22.20 16.19 4.63
CA GLY A 42 22.61 17.38 3.86
C GLY A 42 23.21 18.52 4.67
N GLY A 43 22.88 18.67 5.96
CA GLY A 43 23.23 19.87 6.75
C GLY A 43 22.63 21.18 6.22
N LEU A 44 21.97 21.14 5.07
CA LEU A 44 21.24 22.23 4.44
C LEU A 44 19.79 22.21 4.92
N PRO A 45 19.15 23.38 5.07
CA PRO A 45 17.72 23.44 5.32
C PRO A 45 16.96 22.75 4.18
N PRO A 46 15.81 22.11 4.47
CA PRO A 46 15.02 21.46 3.45
C PRO A 46 14.65 22.45 2.35
N ALA A 47 14.93 22.08 1.09
CA ALA A 47 14.71 22.94 -0.07
C ALA A 47 13.22 23.21 -0.32
N GLU A 48 12.34 22.28 0.08
CA GLU A 48 10.89 22.41 -0.05
C GLU A 48 10.17 22.06 1.26
N HIS A 49 8.97 22.62 1.43
CA HIS A 49 8.08 22.26 2.53
C HIS A 49 7.58 20.82 2.39
N ALA A 50 7.33 20.15 3.52
CA ALA A 50 6.85 18.76 3.56
C ALA A 50 5.51 18.54 2.86
N LEU A 51 4.70 19.60 2.70
CA LEU A 51 3.41 19.60 2.02
C LEU A 51 3.47 20.21 0.61
N SER A 52 4.67 20.43 0.08
CA SER A 52 4.85 20.93 -1.29
C SER A 52 4.26 19.96 -2.30
N ARG A 53 3.91 20.48 -3.49
CA ARG A 53 3.35 19.67 -4.57
C ARG A 53 4.48 18.90 -5.25
N PHE A 54 4.62 17.64 -4.88
CA PHE A 54 5.50 16.73 -5.57
C PHE A 54 4.97 16.38 -6.97
N HIS A 55 5.86 15.91 -7.84
CA HIS A 55 5.53 15.55 -9.21
C HIS A 55 4.30 14.63 -9.30
N VAL A 56 3.37 14.95 -10.21
CA VAL A 56 2.12 14.20 -10.41
C VAL A 56 2.34 12.74 -10.86
N ARG A 57 3.58 12.37 -11.21
CA ARG A 57 3.97 11.06 -11.73
C ARG A 57 3.49 9.90 -10.83
N TRP A 58 3.47 10.09 -9.51
CA TRP A 58 3.00 9.09 -8.57
C TRP A 58 1.48 8.84 -8.65
N TYR A 59 0.70 9.85 -9.02
CA TYR A 59 -0.75 9.76 -9.09
C TYR A 59 -1.21 8.69 -10.09
N THR A 60 -0.61 8.67 -11.28
CA THR A 60 -1.01 7.71 -12.33
C THR A 60 -0.65 6.28 -11.95
N VAL A 61 0.51 6.07 -11.32
CA VAL A 61 0.90 4.75 -10.79
C VAL A 61 -0.08 4.30 -9.70
N THR A 62 -0.46 5.18 -8.77
CA THR A 62 -1.43 4.87 -7.71
C THR A 62 -2.82 4.57 -8.27
N MET A 63 -3.28 5.30 -9.30
CA MET A 63 -4.57 5.01 -9.95
C MET A 63 -4.58 3.64 -10.62
N ILE A 64 -3.50 3.26 -11.31
CA ILE A 64 -3.36 1.92 -11.91
C ILE A 64 -3.32 0.86 -10.82
N PHE A 65 -2.55 1.08 -9.75
CA PHE A 65 -2.48 0.16 -8.61
C PHE A 65 -3.86 -0.03 -7.97
N LEU A 66 -4.62 1.04 -7.73
CA LEU A 66 -5.95 0.97 -7.13
C LEU A 66 -6.93 0.20 -8.02
N ALA A 67 -6.88 0.42 -9.34
CA ALA A 67 -7.71 -0.32 -10.30
C ALA A 67 -7.38 -1.82 -10.29
N PHE A 68 -6.10 -2.18 -10.17
CA PHE A 68 -5.65 -3.56 -10.06
C PHE A 68 -5.97 -4.18 -8.69
N ASP A 69 -5.86 -3.43 -7.59
CA ASP A 69 -6.19 -3.93 -6.24
C ASP A 69 -7.69 -4.27 -6.13
N MET A 70 -8.56 -3.50 -6.80
CA MET A 70 -9.98 -3.82 -6.91
C MET A 70 -10.25 -5.16 -7.63
N GLU A 71 -9.35 -5.63 -8.50
CA GLU A 71 -9.46 -6.93 -9.15
C GLU A 71 -9.44 -8.08 -8.14
N MET A 72 -8.57 -7.99 -7.13
CA MET A 72 -8.41 -9.05 -6.12
C MET A 72 -9.70 -9.29 -5.35
N ILE A 73 -10.49 -8.25 -5.11
CA ILE A 73 -11.82 -8.35 -4.49
C ILE A 73 -12.76 -9.22 -5.34
N PHE A 74 -12.67 -9.16 -6.67
CA PHE A 74 -13.47 -10.02 -7.57
C PHE A 74 -12.90 -11.43 -7.71
N MET A 75 -11.58 -11.59 -7.62
CA MET A 75 -10.94 -12.90 -7.66
C MET A 75 -11.32 -13.80 -6.47
N TYR A 76 -11.48 -13.23 -5.26
CA TYR A 76 -11.81 -14.02 -4.07
C TYR A 76 -13.12 -14.83 -4.21
N PRO A 77 -14.29 -14.21 -4.49
CA PRO A 77 -15.53 -14.97 -4.71
C PRO A 77 -15.42 -15.96 -5.87
N TRP A 78 -14.71 -15.58 -6.95
CA TRP A 78 -14.50 -16.45 -8.10
C TRP A 78 -13.79 -17.76 -7.72
N THR A 79 -12.75 -17.71 -6.88
CA THR A 79 -12.03 -18.93 -6.44
C THR A 79 -12.93 -19.92 -5.68
N VAL A 80 -13.98 -19.42 -5.02
CA VAL A 80 -14.93 -20.26 -4.27
C VAL A 80 -15.92 -20.96 -5.19
N VAL A 81 -16.33 -20.31 -6.30
CA VAL A 81 -17.40 -20.82 -7.19
C VAL A 81 -16.88 -21.51 -8.45
N VAL A 82 -15.60 -21.36 -8.80
CA VAL A 82 -15.04 -21.92 -10.05
C VAL A 82 -15.20 -23.44 -10.15
N ALA A 83 -15.11 -24.15 -9.01
CA ALA A 83 -15.26 -25.60 -8.96
C ALA A 83 -16.70 -26.07 -9.24
N THR A 84 -17.71 -25.24 -8.95
CA THR A 84 -19.13 -25.60 -9.14
C THR A 84 -19.68 -25.13 -10.48
N MET A 85 -19.21 -23.98 -10.97
CA MET A 85 -19.68 -23.34 -12.21
C MET A 85 -18.93 -23.83 -13.46
N GLY A 86 -17.77 -24.47 -13.29
CA GLY A 86 -17.03 -25.12 -14.37
C GLY A 86 -16.29 -24.14 -15.29
N THR A 87 -16.05 -24.55 -16.53
CA THR A 87 -15.13 -23.88 -17.47
C THR A 87 -15.56 -22.48 -17.89
N THR A 88 -16.87 -22.18 -17.92
CA THR A 88 -17.39 -20.85 -18.28
C THR A 88 -16.85 -19.77 -17.35
N THR A 89 -16.85 -20.03 -16.05
CA THR A 89 -16.35 -19.11 -15.02
C THR A 89 -14.84 -18.88 -15.13
N VAL A 90 -14.08 -19.87 -15.60
CA VAL A 90 -12.65 -19.69 -15.91
C VAL A 90 -12.47 -18.68 -17.06
N VAL A 91 -13.24 -18.84 -18.14
CA VAL A 91 -13.16 -17.93 -19.30
C VAL A 91 -13.54 -16.51 -18.92
N GLU A 92 -14.61 -16.32 -18.14
CA GLU A 92 -15.05 -15.00 -17.67
C GLU A 92 -13.96 -14.29 -16.85
N MET A 93 -13.24 -15.01 -15.99
CA MET A 93 -12.15 -14.43 -15.20
C MET A 93 -10.98 -14.01 -16.09
N PHE A 94 -10.55 -14.85 -17.02
CA PHE A 94 -9.48 -14.48 -17.95
C PHE A 94 -9.88 -13.32 -18.88
N LEU A 95 -11.16 -13.22 -19.25
CA LEU A 95 -11.68 -12.07 -19.98
C LEU A 95 -11.59 -10.79 -19.13
N PHE A 96 -11.97 -10.86 -17.85
CA PHE A 96 -11.86 -9.74 -16.92
C PHE A 96 -10.40 -9.27 -16.74
N LEU A 97 -9.48 -10.20 -16.47
CA LEU A 97 -8.03 -9.97 -16.44
C LEU A 97 -7.53 -9.31 -17.73
N ALA A 98 -7.96 -9.78 -18.90
CA ALA A 98 -7.53 -9.25 -20.19
C ALA A 98 -7.98 -7.80 -20.40
N ILE A 99 -9.18 -7.42 -19.94
CA ILE A 99 -9.70 -6.05 -20.02
C ILE A 99 -8.85 -5.11 -19.14
N LEU A 100 -8.52 -5.53 -17.91
CA LEU A 100 -7.67 -4.74 -17.01
C LEU A 100 -6.25 -4.60 -17.57
N LEU A 101 -5.67 -5.70 -18.08
CA LEU A 101 -4.36 -5.70 -18.72
C LEU A 101 -4.34 -4.76 -19.94
N ALA A 102 -5.43 -4.71 -20.72
CA ALA A 102 -5.56 -3.76 -21.83
C ALA A 102 -5.49 -2.29 -21.34
N GLY A 103 -6.10 -1.98 -20.19
CA GLY A 103 -5.98 -0.67 -19.54
C GLY A 103 -4.53 -0.33 -19.14
N VAL A 104 -3.81 -1.29 -18.58
CA VAL A 104 -2.37 -1.13 -18.23
C VAL A 104 -1.52 -0.92 -19.48
N LEU A 105 -1.76 -1.72 -20.53
CA LEU A 105 -1.06 -1.59 -21.82
C LEU A 105 -1.32 -0.22 -22.45
N TYR A 106 -2.57 0.27 -22.38
CA TYR A 106 -2.91 1.61 -22.85
C TYR A 106 -2.14 2.69 -22.07
N ALA A 107 -2.16 2.63 -20.74
CA ALA A 107 -1.43 3.58 -19.90
C ALA A 107 0.09 3.56 -20.17
N TRP A 108 0.65 2.37 -20.39
CA TRP A 108 2.05 2.22 -20.76
C TRP A 108 2.35 2.88 -22.11
N ARG A 109 1.49 2.65 -23.12
CA ARG A 109 1.62 3.28 -24.45
C ARG A 109 1.55 4.81 -24.36
N GLU A 110 0.68 5.35 -23.52
CA GLU A 110 0.53 6.79 -23.28
C GLU A 110 1.70 7.41 -22.48
N GLY A 111 2.62 6.57 -22.02
CA GLY A 111 3.81 7.02 -21.30
C GLY A 111 3.55 7.40 -19.85
N ALA A 112 2.41 6.99 -19.28
CA ALA A 112 2.10 7.14 -17.84
C ALA A 112 3.18 6.53 -16.94
N LEU A 113 3.90 5.53 -17.44
CA LEU A 113 4.96 4.79 -16.75
C LEU A 113 6.37 5.23 -17.17
N ARG A 114 6.56 6.41 -17.79
CA ARG A 114 7.90 6.89 -18.18
C ARG A 114 8.60 7.57 -16.98
N TRP A 115 9.85 7.18 -16.74
CA TRP A 115 10.67 7.60 -15.59
C TRP A 115 11.88 8.46 -15.96
N THR A 116 11.82 9.12 -17.11
CA THR A 116 12.75 10.18 -17.55
C THR A 116 11.98 11.48 -17.57
#